data_AF-A0A1V2H3V3-F1
#
_entry.id   AF-A0A1V2H3V3-F1
#
_cell.length_a   1.000
_cell.length_b   1.000
_cell.length_c   1.000
_cell.angle_alpha   90.00
_cell.angle_beta   90.00
_cell.angle_gamma   90.00
#
_symmetry.space_group_name_H-M   'P 1'
#
loop_
_entity.id
_entity.type
_entity.pdbx_description
1 polymer ?
#
loop_
_entity_poly.entity_id
_entity_poly.type
_entity_poly.pdbx_seq_one_letter_code
_entity_poly.pdbx_strand_id
1 'polypeptide(L)'
;MATEISLTHPNGLRKPAFYGFSWTSLFFGGFPAAFRGDWMAFGLYLLLALAGALFTQGFGCLVLWLVWPFFYNRWHARRLIERGYQITGANGSIDIAKARVMG
;
A
#
# COMPACT_ATOMS: atom_id res chain seq x y z
N MET A 1 8.19 -7.41 -8.45
CA MET A 1 7.26 -8.33 -7.76
C MET A 1 7.01 -7.84 -6.34
N ALA A 2 5.93 -8.30 -5.69
CA ALA A 2 5.65 -7.96 -4.29
C ALA A 2 6.71 -8.62 -3.38
N THR A 3 7.30 -7.86 -2.47
CA THR A 3 8.26 -8.38 -1.49
C THR A 3 7.79 -8.05 -0.09
N GLU A 4 7.75 -9.08 0.76
CA GLU A 4 7.34 -8.95 2.16
C GLU A 4 8.46 -8.38 3.03
N ILE A 5 8.07 -7.54 3.98
CA ILE A 5 8.91 -7.03 5.06
C ILE A 5 8.15 -7.15 6.37
N SER A 6 8.88 -7.48 7.43
CA SER A 6 8.36 -7.49 8.80
C SER A 6 8.61 -6.14 9.45
N LEU A 7 7.55 -5.54 9.99
CA LEU A 7 7.60 -4.30 10.75
C LEU A 7 7.30 -4.57 12.22
N THR A 8 8.06 -3.94 13.12
CA THR A 8 7.83 -3.98 14.57
C THR A 8 7.73 -2.57 15.12
N HIS A 9 6.70 -2.30 15.91
CA HIS A 9 6.56 -1.06 16.66
C HIS A 9 7.27 -1.18 18.03
N PRO A 10 7.78 -0.09 18.62
CA PRO A 10 8.46 -0.12 19.93
C PRO A 10 7.66 -0.75 21.08
N ASN A 11 6.33 -0.76 20.99
CA ASN A 11 5.44 -1.44 21.96
C ASN A 11 5.34 -2.97 21.74
N GLY A 12 6.13 -3.55 20.83
CA GLY A 12 6.15 -4.99 20.54
C GLY A 12 5.18 -5.45 19.45
N LEU A 13 4.29 -4.58 18.94
CA LEU A 13 3.35 -4.96 17.88
C LEU A 13 4.10 -5.24 16.57
N ARG A 14 3.81 -6.39 15.96
CA ARG A 14 4.37 -6.80 14.66
C ARG A 14 3.30 -6.75 13.58
N LYS A 15 3.66 -6.21 12.41
CA LYS A 15 2.80 -6.20 11.23
C LYS A 15 3.62 -6.56 9.99
N PRO A 16 3.11 -7.47 9.12
CA PRO A 16 3.69 -7.64 7.80
C PRO A 16 3.33 -6.44 6.93
N ALA A 17 4.25 -6.04 6.06
CA ALA A 17 4.02 -5.06 5.01
C ALA A 17 4.70 -5.53 3.72
N PHE A 18 4.40 -4.85 2.61
CA PHE A 18 4.93 -5.21 1.30
C PHE A 18 5.44 -3.97 0.58
N TYR A 19 6.40 -4.15 -0.31
CA TYR A 19 6.75 -3.16 -1.33
C TYR A 19 6.74 -3.79 -2.73
N GLY A 20 6.77 -2.96 -3.77
CA GLY A 20 6.57 -3.40 -5.15
C GLY A 20 5.08 -3.56 -5.52
N PHE A 21 4.81 -4.20 -6.66
CA PHE A 21 3.46 -4.32 -7.23
C PHE A 21 2.47 -5.03 -6.30
N SER A 22 1.27 -4.48 -6.13
CA SER A 22 0.22 -5.01 -5.25
C SER A 22 -0.81 -5.86 -6.00
N TRP A 23 -0.54 -7.16 -6.09
CA TRP A 23 -1.46 -8.11 -6.73
C TRP A 23 -2.87 -8.10 -6.14
N THR A 24 -2.99 -8.01 -4.82
CA THR A 24 -4.30 -7.93 -4.15
C THR A 24 -5.07 -6.70 -4.60
N SER A 25 -4.42 -5.56 -4.76
CA SER A 25 -5.10 -4.34 -5.19
C SER A 25 -5.41 -4.34 -6.68
N LEU A 26 -4.66 -5.10 -7.50
CA LEU A 26 -5.03 -5.32 -8.89
C LEU A 26 -6.35 -6.09 -8.99
N PHE A 27 -6.58 -7.10 -8.17
CA PHE A 27 -7.83 -7.89 -8.25
C PHE A 27 -9.01 -7.28 -7.48
N PHE A 28 -8.74 -6.51 -6.43
CA PHE A 28 -9.77 -6.01 -5.50
C PHE A 28 -9.80 -4.48 -5.37
N GLY A 29 -9.06 -3.74 -6.19
CA GLY A 29 -9.00 -2.27 -6.13
C GLY A 29 -8.56 -1.76 -4.75
N GLY A 30 -9.43 -0.98 -4.11
CA GLY A 30 -9.19 -0.39 -2.79
C GLY A 30 -9.47 -1.29 -1.59
N PHE A 31 -10.23 -2.38 -1.74
CA PHE A 31 -10.66 -3.22 -0.60
C PHE A 31 -9.52 -3.80 0.26
N PRO A 32 -8.37 -4.21 -0.29
CA PRO A 32 -7.23 -4.66 0.52
C PRO A 32 -6.75 -3.61 1.53
N ALA A 33 -6.96 -2.32 1.25
CA ALA A 33 -6.64 -1.25 2.19
C ALA A 33 -7.52 -1.29 3.44
N ALA A 34 -8.83 -1.52 3.30
CA ALA A 34 -9.72 -1.69 4.43
C ALA A 34 -9.31 -2.91 5.29
N PHE A 35 -9.03 -4.06 4.65
CA PHE A 35 -8.63 -5.28 5.37
C PHE A 35 -7.30 -5.14 6.11
N ARG A 36 -6.39 -4.28 5.63
CA ARG A 36 -5.12 -3.97 6.30
C ARG A 36 -5.23 -2.85 7.36
N GLY A 37 -6.43 -2.34 7.61
CA GLY A 37 -6.67 -1.23 8.53
C GLY A 37 -6.15 0.12 8.02
N ASP A 38 -6.00 0.25 6.70
CA ASP A 38 -5.59 1.46 6.03
C ASP A 38 -6.79 2.23 5.45
N TRP A 39 -7.59 2.77 6.36
CA TRP A 39 -8.81 3.52 6.03
C TRP A 39 -8.56 4.78 5.19
N MET A 40 -7.36 5.37 5.28
CA MET A 40 -7.01 6.55 4.49
C MET A 40 -6.84 6.20 3.01
N ALA A 41 -6.19 5.07 2.69
CA ALA A 41 -6.07 4.61 1.31
C ALA A 41 -7.43 4.22 0.78
N PHE A 42 -8.19 3.51 1.60
CA PHE A 42 -9.50 3.03 1.20
C PHE A 42 -10.42 4.21 0.85
N GLY A 43 -10.51 5.21 1.73
CA GLY A 43 -11.27 6.42 1.47
C GLY A 43 -10.78 7.20 0.26
N LEU A 44 -9.46 7.36 0.11
CA LEU A 44 -8.87 8.03 -1.06
C LEU A 44 -9.19 7.29 -2.36
N TYR A 45 -9.06 5.97 -2.38
CA TYR A 45 -9.40 5.15 -3.54
C TYR A 45 -10.87 5.32 -3.94
N LEU A 46 -11.79 5.26 -2.97
CA LEU A 46 -13.22 5.45 -3.22
C LEU A 46 -13.53 6.84 -3.78
N LEU A 47 -12.90 7.89 -3.23
CA LEU A 47 -13.08 9.26 -3.70
C LEU A 47 -12.57 9.43 -5.14
N LEU A 48 -11.37 8.91 -5.45
CA LEU A 48 -10.81 8.95 -6.80
C LEU A 48 -11.64 8.11 -7.79
N ALA A 49 -12.15 6.94 -7.36
CA ALA A 49 -13.02 6.11 -8.18
C ALA A 49 -14.35 6.82 -8.47
N LEU A 50 -14.98 7.45 -7.47
CA LEU A 50 -16.21 8.21 -7.65
C LEU A 50 -16.00 9.41 -8.60
N ALA A 51 -14.93 10.17 -8.41
CA ALA A 51 -14.57 11.26 -9.31
C ALA A 51 -14.32 10.75 -10.73
N GLY A 52 -13.57 9.66 -10.88
CA GLY A 52 -13.35 9.01 -12.18
C GLY A 52 -14.66 8.59 -12.84
N ALA A 53 -15.59 7.99 -12.10
CA ALA A 53 -16.90 7.60 -12.61
C ALA A 53 -17.69 8.81 -13.13
N LEU A 54 -17.75 9.90 -12.34
CA LEU A 54 -18.55 11.08 -12.65
C LEU A 54 -17.98 11.92 -13.80
N PHE A 55 -16.67 12.16 -13.82
CA PHE A 55 -16.05 13.11 -14.75
C PHE A 55 -15.55 12.47 -16.05
N THR A 56 -15.41 11.16 -16.11
CA THR A 56 -14.83 10.46 -17.28
C THR A 56 -15.68 9.29 -17.76
N GLN A 57 -16.96 9.26 -17.37
CA GLN A 57 -17.90 8.18 -17.71
C GLN A 57 -17.35 6.78 -17.37
N GLY A 58 -16.57 6.67 -16.28
CA GLY A 58 -15.96 5.42 -15.82
C GLY A 58 -14.56 5.12 -16.33
N PHE A 59 -14.02 5.84 -17.33
CA PHE A 59 -12.66 5.58 -17.83
C PHE A 59 -11.57 5.80 -16.75
N GLY A 60 -11.75 6.82 -15.92
CA GLY A 60 -10.88 7.15 -14.79
C GLY A 60 -10.85 6.04 -13.73
N CYS A 61 -11.94 5.28 -13.58
CA CYS A 61 -11.93 4.09 -12.71
C CYS A 61 -10.98 3.02 -13.25
N LEU A 62 -10.95 2.81 -14.56
CA LEU A 62 -10.05 1.84 -15.21
C LEU A 62 -8.59 2.27 -15.07
N VAL A 63 -8.28 3.55 -15.28
CA VAL A 63 -6.93 4.10 -15.07
C VAL A 63 -6.51 3.94 -13.61
N LEU A 64 -7.36 4.35 -12.66
CA LEU A 64 -7.08 4.21 -11.23
C LEU A 64 -6.82 2.75 -10.85
N TRP A 65 -7.67 1.83 -11.33
CA TRP A 65 -7.58 0.40 -11.06
C TRP A 65 -6.25 -0.22 -11.52
N LEU A 66 -5.75 0.19 -12.70
CA LEU A 66 -4.49 -0.30 -13.26
C LEU A 66 -3.25 0.34 -12.61
N VAL A 67 -3.35 1.61 -12.20
CA VAL A 67 -2.22 2.38 -11.66
C VAL A 67 -2.03 2.16 -10.16
N TRP A 68 -3.12 2.03 -9.41
CA TRP A 68 -3.11 1.90 -7.95
C TRP A 68 -2.20 0.78 -7.40
N PRO A 69 -2.14 -0.43 -7.99
CA PRO A 69 -1.28 -1.51 -7.52
C PRO A 69 0.20 -1.19 -7.47
N PHE A 70 0.69 -0.29 -8.34
CA PHE A 70 2.11 0.08 -8.37
C PHE A 70 2.54 0.90 -7.16
N PHE A 71 1.62 1.66 -6.56
CA PHE A 71 1.93 2.58 -5.47
C PHE A 71 1.50 2.05 -4.11
N TYR A 72 0.39 1.33 -4.05
CA TYR A 72 -0.32 1.06 -2.80
C TYR A 72 0.53 0.35 -1.74
N ASN A 73 1.25 -0.72 -2.10
CA ASN A 73 2.09 -1.47 -1.14
C ASN A 73 3.14 -0.56 -0.49
N ARG A 74 3.90 0.18 -1.31
CA ARG A 74 4.93 1.11 -0.83
C ARG A 74 4.31 2.19 0.05
N TRP A 75 3.20 2.77 -0.37
CA TRP A 75 2.49 3.81 0.37
C TRP A 75 2.01 3.30 1.74
N HIS A 76 1.45 2.09 1.81
CA HIS A 76 1.02 1.47 3.06
C HIS A 76 2.21 1.19 4.01
N ALA A 77 3.30 0.62 3.49
CA ALA A 77 4.51 0.36 4.27
C ALA A 77 5.10 1.66 4.85
N ARG A 78 5.18 2.72 4.04
CA ARG A 78 5.67 4.03 4.48
C ARG A 78 4.80 4.61 5.60
N ARG A 79 3.47 4.53 5.51
CA ARG A 79 2.58 5.02 6.57
C ARG A 79 2.72 4.25 7.88
N LEU A 80 3.02 2.95 7.84
CA LEU A 80 3.33 2.20 9.05
C LEU A 80 4.63 2.72 9.68
N ILE A 81 5.65 3.00 8.87
CA ILE A 81 6.91 3.58 9.36
C ILE A 81 6.68 4.97 9.97
N GLU A 82 5.89 5.83 9.32
CA GLU A 82 5.49 7.14 9.84
C GLU A 82 4.70 7.05 11.16
N ARG A 83 4.05 5.91 11.43
CA ARG A 83 3.39 5.59 12.70
C ARG A 83 4.33 4.99 13.75
N GLY A 84 5.64 5.02 13.52
CA GLY A 84 6.66 4.56 14.47
C GLY A 84 7.06 3.09 14.32
N TYR A 85 6.59 2.38 13.28
CA TYR A 85 7.08 1.03 13.03
C TYR A 85 8.48 1.04 12.42
N GLN A 86 9.28 0.04 12.75
CA GLN A 86 10.63 -0.16 12.22
C GLN A 86 10.70 -1.46 11.42
N ILE A 87 11.45 -1.46 10.32
CA ILE A 87 11.71 -2.68 9.54
C ILE A 87 12.65 -3.57 10.36
N THR A 88 12.16 -4.73 10.78
CA THR A 88 12.89 -5.72 11.59
C THR A 88 13.21 -7.00 10.84
N GLY A 89 12.58 -7.25 9.70
CA GLY A 89 12.87 -8.40 8.85
C GLY A 89 12.62 -8.09 7.38
N ALA A 90 13.47 -8.62 6.51
CA ALA A 90 13.32 -8.54 5.06
C ALA A 90 13.94 -9.78 4.43
N ASN A 91 13.42 -10.20 3.27
CA ASN A 91 14.04 -11.24 2.44
C ASN A 91 15.26 -10.66 1.70
N GLY A 92 16.30 -10.28 2.44
CA GLY A 92 17.50 -9.59 1.97
C GLY A 92 18.03 -8.57 2.99
N SER A 93 18.76 -7.56 2.52
CA SER A 93 19.23 -6.48 3.39
C SER A 93 18.10 -5.54 3.80
N ILE A 94 18.01 -5.24 5.10
CA ILE A 94 17.06 -4.27 5.67
C ILE A 94 17.31 -2.88 5.07
N ASP A 95 18.55 -2.50 4.79
CA ASP A 95 18.87 -1.18 4.23
C ASP A 95 18.33 -1.02 2.81
N ILE A 96 18.41 -2.09 2.01
CA ILE A 96 17.80 -2.12 0.67
C ILE A 96 16.28 -2.01 0.78
N ALA A 97 15.67 -2.72 1.72
CA ALA A 97 14.23 -2.65 1.95
C ALA A 97 13.79 -1.25 2.37
N LYS A 98 14.53 -0.60 3.28
CA LYS A 98 14.30 0.80 3.67
C LYS A 98 14.42 1.72 2.46
N ALA A 99 15.46 1.58 1.65
CA ALA A 99 15.65 2.38 0.45
C ALA A 99 14.49 2.22 -0.55
N ARG A 100 13.96 1.00 -0.74
CA ARG A 100 12.82 0.73 -1.64
C ARG A 100 11.48 1.27 -1.14
N VAL A 101 11.29 1.34 0.18
CA VAL A 101 10.06 1.87 0.78
C VAL A 101 10.10 3.39 0.88
N MET A 102 11.27 3.95 1.26
CA MET A 102 11.44 5.36 1.58
C MET A 102 11.92 6.22 0.40
N GLY A 103 12.72 5.66 -0.52
CA GLY A 103 13.25 6.35 -1.71
C GLY A 103 12.28 6.31 -2.88
#